data_AF-W1NMH1-F1
#
_entry.id   AF-W1NMH1-F1
#
_cell.length_a   1.000
_cell.length_b   1.000
_cell.length_c   1.000
_cell.angle_alpha   90.00
_cell.angle_beta   90.00
_cell.angle_gamma   90.00
#
_symmetry.space_group_name_H-M   'P 1'
#
loop_
_entity.id
_entity.type
_entity.pdbx_description
1 polymer ?
#
loop_
_entity_poly.entity_id
_entity_poly.type
_entity_poly.pdbx_seq_one_letter_code
_entity_poly.pdbx_strand_id
1 'polypeptide(L)'
;MEKSGEKGLAISEWSNQNCQITVDPWFDDSSILDIDYFVKTIATVKSKDVRPDLVGSIITHYASKWLPELSGEKLAGKNTGKSENFGSSQIKKRFFVETLASILPQEKDSVPCGFVFRLLRTAMAVGAEPSCRVELEQRAGSLLEHATLHDLMIPAFSHTSRTLLDLQVVLRVLTKFLSSEEGGATIVKVAKLIDCYLAEAALDGNLTVMEFEGLAAALPSHARACEDGLYRAIDTYLKVRFLPLFIILCTLC
;
A
#
# COMPACT_ATOMS: atom_id res chain seq x y z
N MET A 1 65.95 37.01 6.09
CA MET A 1 65.47 37.04 7.49
C MET A 1 63.99 37.39 7.44
N GLU A 2 63.11 36.48 7.01
CA GLU A 2 62.47 35.38 7.78
C GLU A 2 61.31 35.83 8.68
N LYS A 3 60.13 35.23 8.40
CA LYS A 3 58.94 34.93 9.21
C LYS A 3 57.93 36.03 9.54
N SER A 4 56.72 35.87 8.99
CA SER A 4 55.47 35.43 9.66
C SER A 4 54.32 35.65 8.66
N GLY A 5 53.33 34.80 8.39
CA GLY A 5 52.78 33.62 9.04
C GLY A 5 51.33 33.52 8.56
N GLU A 6 51.10 32.86 7.42
CA GLU A 6 49.76 32.60 6.87
C GLU A 6 49.13 31.38 7.56
N LYS A 7 47.87 31.52 7.98
CA LYS A 7 47.04 30.46 8.54
C LYS A 7 45.86 30.15 7.61
N GLY A 8 45.68 28.85 7.35
CA GLY A 8 44.40 28.20 7.03
C GLY A 8 43.94 28.34 5.58
N LEU A 9 43.40 27.33 4.90
CA LEU A 9 42.86 26.04 5.32
C LEU A 9 42.77 25.12 4.07
N ALA A 10 43.23 23.88 4.25
CA ALA A 10 42.85 22.62 3.61
C ALA A 10 42.24 22.63 2.18
N ILE A 11 43.06 22.31 1.18
CA ILE A 11 42.63 21.63 -0.05
C ILE A 11 43.68 20.58 -0.41
N SER A 12 43.46 19.33 -0.01
CA SER A 12 43.86 18.13 -0.80
C SER A 12 43.48 16.86 -0.04
N GLU A 13 43.11 15.84 -0.79
CA GLU A 13 42.98 14.43 -0.39
C GLU A 13 41.62 14.00 0.19
N TRP A 14 40.57 14.22 -0.62
CA TRP A 14 39.47 13.26 -0.69
C TRP A 14 39.93 12.01 -1.44
N SER A 15 40.60 11.10 -0.75
CA SER A 15 40.91 9.75 -1.22
C SER A 15 40.55 8.74 -0.14
N ASN A 16 39.25 8.43 -0.05
CA ASN A 16 38.72 7.09 0.23
C ASN A 16 37.20 7.16 0.39
N GLN A 17 36.49 7.50 -0.69
CA GLN A 17 35.12 7.02 -0.83
C GLN A 17 35.20 5.78 -1.70
N ASN A 18 35.24 4.62 -1.05
CA ASN A 18 35.00 3.35 -1.69
C ASN A 18 33.55 3.39 -2.20
N CYS A 19 33.36 3.88 -3.43
CA CYS A 19 32.09 3.80 -4.13
C CYS A 19 31.82 2.33 -4.43
N GLN A 20 31.26 1.62 -3.45
CA GLN A 20 30.54 0.39 -3.73
C GLN A 20 29.35 0.77 -4.60
N ILE A 21 29.52 0.59 -5.91
CA ILE A 21 28.44 0.49 -6.87
C ILE A 21 27.69 -0.78 -6.48
N THR A 22 26.68 -0.65 -5.61
CA THR A 22 25.69 -1.70 -5.45
C THR A 22 24.81 -1.63 -6.70
N VAL A 23 25.18 -2.41 -7.71
CA VAL A 23 24.25 -2.76 -8.80
C VAL A 23 23.06 -3.41 -8.10
N ASP A 24 21.87 -2.84 -8.28
CA ASP A 24 20.65 -3.49 -7.80
C ASP A 24 20.62 -4.90 -8.43
N PRO A 25 20.66 -5.98 -7.61
CA PRO A 25 20.71 -7.37 -8.13
C PRO A 25 19.52 -7.72 -9.04
N TRP A 26 18.49 -6.88 -9.00
CA TRP A 26 17.28 -6.88 -9.81
C TRP A 26 17.51 -6.98 -11.33
N PHE A 27 18.56 -6.34 -11.86
CA PHE A 27 18.54 -5.96 -13.27
C PHE A 27 19.03 -7.01 -14.24
N ASP A 28 19.59 -8.10 -13.74
CA ASP A 28 20.14 -9.17 -14.55
C ASP A 28 19.06 -10.19 -14.94
N ASP A 29 19.11 -10.74 -16.16
CA ASP A 29 18.12 -11.71 -16.66
C ASP A 29 18.08 -13.02 -15.83
N SER A 30 19.09 -13.24 -15.00
CA SER A 30 19.14 -14.30 -13.99
C SER A 30 18.04 -14.20 -12.93
N SER A 31 17.52 -13.00 -12.66
CA SER A 31 16.42 -12.76 -11.70
C SER A 31 15.05 -13.25 -12.22
N ILE A 32 14.82 -13.19 -13.53
CA ILE A 32 13.58 -13.69 -14.16
C ILE A 32 13.58 -15.23 -14.17
N LEU A 33 14.74 -15.85 -14.41
CA LEU A 33 14.88 -17.30 -14.34
C LEU A 33 14.64 -17.82 -12.91
N ASP A 34 14.99 -17.03 -11.88
CA ASP A 34 14.77 -17.37 -10.47
C ASP A 34 13.28 -17.40 -10.11
N ILE A 35 12.47 -16.46 -10.62
CA ILE A 35 11.02 -16.48 -10.36
C ILE A 35 10.31 -17.66 -11.03
N ASP A 36 10.64 -18.00 -12.27
CA ASP A 36 10.03 -19.16 -12.95
C ASP A 36 10.33 -20.47 -12.22
N TYR A 37 11.57 -20.62 -11.72
CA TYR A 37 11.95 -21.76 -10.89
C TYR A 37 11.20 -21.78 -9.56
N PHE A 38 11.06 -20.61 -8.94
CA PHE A 38 10.28 -20.46 -7.70
C PHE A 38 8.81 -20.85 -7.91
N VAL A 39 8.16 -20.38 -8.97
CA VAL A 39 6.76 -20.72 -9.31
C VAL A 39 6.59 -22.23 -9.48
N LYS A 40 7.49 -22.89 -10.21
CA LYS A 40 7.48 -24.36 -10.39
C LYS A 40 7.69 -25.09 -9.06
N THR A 41 8.57 -24.56 -8.20
CA THR A 41 8.81 -25.09 -6.87
C THR A 41 7.56 -24.99 -6.01
N ILE A 42 6.90 -23.83 -5.98
CA ILE A 42 5.64 -23.63 -5.24
C ILE A 42 4.54 -24.54 -5.78
N ALA A 43 4.42 -24.72 -7.10
CA ALA A 43 3.46 -25.66 -7.69
C ALA A 43 3.72 -27.11 -7.23
N THR A 44 5.00 -27.52 -7.15
CA THR A 44 5.41 -28.84 -6.66
C THR A 44 5.18 -28.99 -5.14
N VAL A 45 5.33 -27.91 -4.37
CA VAL A 45 5.05 -27.90 -2.93
C VAL A 45 3.53 -28.03 -2.70
N LYS A 46 2.72 -27.32 -3.48
CA LYS A 46 1.24 -27.41 -3.41
C LYS A 46 0.73 -28.81 -3.78
N SER A 47 1.36 -29.50 -4.75
CA SER A 47 0.95 -30.86 -5.13
C SER A 47 1.28 -31.94 -4.08
N LYS A 48 2.11 -31.61 -3.08
CA LYS A 48 2.50 -32.50 -1.98
C LYS A 48 1.65 -32.32 -0.71
N ASP A 49 0.49 -31.66 -0.84
CA ASP A 49 -0.44 -31.41 0.28
C ASP A 49 0.22 -30.68 1.46
N VAL A 50 1.12 -29.74 1.14
CA VAL A 50 1.73 -28.88 2.15
C VAL A 50 0.71 -27.84 2.62
N ARG A 51 0.65 -27.69 3.94
CA ARG A 51 -0.10 -26.66 4.66
C ARG A 51 -0.06 -25.29 3.96
N PRO A 52 -1.22 -24.67 3.63
CA PRO A 52 -1.27 -23.45 2.83
C PRO A 52 -0.63 -22.24 3.52
N ASP A 53 -0.65 -22.19 4.85
CA ASP A 53 0.02 -21.16 5.65
C ASP A 53 1.56 -21.22 5.55
N LEU A 54 2.13 -22.42 5.43
CA LEU A 54 3.55 -22.60 5.19
C LEU A 54 3.92 -22.13 3.77
N VAL A 55 3.10 -22.48 2.78
CA VAL A 55 3.26 -22.00 1.41
C VAL A 55 3.20 -20.47 1.35
N GLY A 56 2.21 -19.86 2.01
CA GLY A 56 2.07 -18.41 2.12
C GLY A 56 3.25 -17.76 2.83
N SER A 57 3.81 -18.39 3.87
CA SER A 57 5.01 -17.93 4.57
C SER A 57 6.25 -17.96 3.67
N ILE A 58 6.44 -19.03 2.88
CA ILE A 58 7.55 -19.14 1.91
C ILE A 58 7.42 -18.05 0.85
N ILE A 59 6.22 -17.84 0.30
CA ILE A 59 5.96 -16.78 -0.69
C ILE A 59 6.20 -15.40 -0.10
N THR A 60 5.71 -15.14 1.11
CA THR A 60 5.89 -13.85 1.81
C THR A 60 7.37 -13.57 2.05
N HIS A 61 8.13 -14.57 2.51
CA HIS A 61 9.56 -14.46 2.73
C HIS A 61 10.31 -14.20 1.42
N TYR A 62 10.02 -14.99 0.39
CA TYR A 62 10.60 -14.79 -0.96
C TYR A 62 10.30 -13.37 -1.47
N ALA A 63 9.04 -12.94 -1.41
CA ALA A 63 8.60 -11.63 -1.85
C ALA A 63 9.32 -10.48 -1.11
N SER A 64 9.56 -10.61 0.20
CA SER A 64 10.26 -9.59 1.00
C SER A 64 11.72 -9.37 0.59
N LYS A 65 12.38 -10.42 0.04
CA LYS A 65 13.75 -10.33 -0.48
C LYS A 65 13.82 -9.45 -1.73
N TRP A 66 12.77 -9.45 -2.54
CA TRP A 66 12.73 -8.78 -3.85
C TRP A 66 12.01 -7.44 -3.81
N LEU A 67 11.03 -7.29 -2.94
CA LEU A 67 10.28 -6.06 -2.70
C LEU A 67 10.32 -5.75 -1.21
N PRO A 68 11.27 -4.93 -0.74
CA PRO A 68 11.37 -4.53 0.66
C PRO A 68 10.08 -3.86 1.18
N GLU A 69 9.32 -3.22 0.29
CA GLU A 69 7.99 -2.66 0.55
C GLU A 69 6.99 -3.71 1.09
N LEU A 70 7.21 -5.00 0.80
CA LEU A 70 6.36 -6.09 1.29
C LEU A 70 6.80 -6.63 2.66
N SER A 71 8.00 -6.27 3.15
CA SER A 71 8.59 -6.76 4.42
C SER A 71 7.83 -6.27 5.67
N GLY A 72 7.01 -5.21 5.55
CA GLY A 72 6.21 -4.68 6.67
C GLY A 72 6.99 -3.79 7.65
N GLU A 73 8.28 -3.56 7.39
CA GLU A 73 9.09 -2.61 8.13
C GLU A 73 8.74 -1.17 7.71
N LYS A 74 8.57 -0.27 8.69
CA LYS A 74 8.18 1.13 8.44
C LYS A 74 9.22 1.79 7.53
N LEU A 75 8.88 1.97 6.26
CA LEU A 75 9.66 2.77 5.33
C LEU A 75 9.55 4.25 5.74
N ALA A 76 10.36 4.65 6.70
CA ALA A 76 10.76 6.05 6.83
C ALA A 76 11.45 6.43 5.51
N GLY A 77 10.87 7.39 4.80
CA GLY A 77 11.21 7.75 3.43
C GLY A 77 12.71 7.76 3.14
N LYS A 78 13.18 6.71 2.45
CA LYS A 78 14.46 6.73 1.76
C LYS A 78 14.14 6.97 0.29
N ASN A 79 14.02 8.25 -0.07
CA ASN A 79 14.05 8.66 -1.48
C ASN A 79 15.43 8.32 -2.03
N THR A 80 15.59 7.10 -2.54
CA THR A 80 16.73 6.75 -3.39
C THR A 80 16.46 7.33 -4.76
N GLY A 81 16.74 8.62 -4.91
CA GLY A 81 16.84 9.25 -6.21
C GLY A 81 17.98 8.61 -6.97
N LYS A 82 17.68 7.69 -7.89
CA LYS A 82 18.55 7.37 -9.00
C LYS A 82 17.73 7.17 -10.27
N SER A 83 18.12 7.96 -11.27
CA SER A 83 17.71 7.86 -12.66
C SER A 83 18.30 6.59 -13.26
N GLU A 84 17.53 5.52 -13.25
CA GLU A 84 17.74 4.37 -14.15
C GLU A 84 16.55 4.24 -15.09
N ASN A 85 16.66 3.38 -16.09
CA ASN A 85 15.68 3.16 -17.15
C ASN A 85 14.30 2.78 -16.57
N PHE A 86 13.51 3.79 -16.20
CA PHE A 86 12.29 3.69 -15.36
C PHE A 86 11.29 2.66 -15.90
N GLY A 87 11.14 2.62 -17.24
CA GLY A 87 10.21 1.72 -17.91
C GLY A 87 10.55 0.24 -17.74
N SER A 88 11.82 -0.17 -17.91
CA SER A 88 12.21 -1.58 -17.81
C SER A 88 12.19 -2.09 -16.37
N SER A 89 12.50 -1.23 -15.39
CA SER A 89 12.36 -1.57 -13.96
C SER A 89 10.89 -1.74 -13.56
N GLN A 90 10.00 -0.85 -14.01
CA GLN A 90 8.59 -0.88 -13.65
C GLN A 90 7.83 -2.05 -14.28
N ILE A 91 8.16 -2.43 -15.52
CA ILE A 91 7.58 -3.61 -16.18
C ILE A 91 7.99 -4.89 -15.43
N LYS A 92 9.27 -5.03 -15.05
CA LYS A 92 9.75 -6.17 -14.24
C LYS A 92 9.03 -6.20 -12.88
N LYS A 93 8.84 -5.04 -12.22
CA LYS A 93 8.11 -4.93 -10.94
C LYS A 93 6.67 -5.41 -11.08
N ARG A 94 6.00 -4.96 -12.14
CA ARG A 94 4.63 -5.36 -12.47
C ARG A 94 4.52 -6.87 -12.68
N PHE A 95 5.37 -7.44 -13.53
CA PHE A 95 5.40 -8.88 -13.78
C PHE A 95 5.61 -9.70 -12.49
N PHE A 96 6.54 -9.26 -11.63
CA PHE A 96 6.80 -9.90 -10.35
C PHE A 96 5.58 -9.88 -9.42
N VAL A 97 4.91 -8.73 -9.29
CA VAL A 97 3.70 -8.58 -8.46
C VAL A 97 2.54 -9.43 -8.98
N GLU A 98 2.31 -9.43 -10.29
CA GLU A 98 1.27 -10.25 -10.93
C GLU A 98 1.57 -11.75 -10.75
N THR A 99 2.84 -12.15 -10.87
CA THR A 99 3.25 -13.53 -10.65
C THR A 99 3.05 -13.94 -9.19
N LEU A 100 3.43 -13.09 -8.23
CA LEU A 100 3.20 -13.34 -6.81
C LEU A 100 1.71 -13.55 -6.52
N ALA A 101 0.85 -12.66 -7.00
CA ALA A 101 -0.60 -12.77 -6.84
C ALA A 101 -1.12 -14.12 -7.38
N SER A 102 -0.64 -14.55 -8.56
CA SER A 102 -1.06 -15.80 -9.20
C SER A 102 -0.68 -17.08 -8.42
N ILE A 103 0.38 -17.02 -7.60
CA ILE A 103 0.85 -18.19 -6.83
C ILE A 103 0.37 -18.20 -5.37
N LEU A 104 -0.31 -17.16 -4.88
CA LEU A 104 -0.79 -17.13 -3.50
C LEU A 104 -1.79 -18.28 -3.22
N PRO A 105 -1.72 -18.95 -2.05
CA PRO A 105 -2.70 -19.95 -1.65
C PRO A 105 -4.09 -19.32 -1.55
N GLN A 106 -5.17 -20.04 -1.89
CA GLN A 106 -6.53 -19.48 -1.97
C GLN A 106 -7.24 -19.48 -0.62
N GLU A 107 -6.72 -20.23 0.34
CA GLU A 107 -7.30 -20.43 1.66
C GLU A 107 -7.21 -19.15 2.50
N LYS A 108 -8.27 -18.85 3.26
CA LYS A 108 -8.29 -17.75 4.22
C LYS A 108 -7.17 -17.93 5.25
N ASP A 109 -6.55 -16.83 5.65
CA ASP A 109 -5.45 -16.77 6.63
C ASP A 109 -4.16 -17.53 6.25
N SER A 110 -4.05 -18.04 5.01
CA SER A 110 -2.82 -18.64 4.50
C SER A 110 -1.67 -17.65 4.36
N VAL A 111 -1.98 -16.36 4.25
CA VAL A 111 -1.03 -15.27 4.04
C VAL A 111 -1.37 -14.15 5.02
N PRO A 112 -0.38 -13.47 5.64
CA PRO A 112 -0.66 -12.38 6.56
C PRO A 112 -1.48 -11.25 5.92
N CYS A 113 -2.49 -10.74 6.63
CA CYS A 113 -3.35 -9.64 6.17
C CYS A 113 -2.54 -8.44 5.64
N GLY A 114 -1.58 -7.95 6.44
CA GLY A 114 -0.76 -6.82 6.01
C GLY A 114 0.07 -7.09 4.76
N PHE A 115 0.45 -8.34 4.47
CA PHE A 115 1.14 -8.67 3.22
C PHE A 115 0.21 -8.51 2.01
N VAL A 116 -1.03 -8.98 2.10
CA VAL A 116 -2.02 -8.85 1.01
C VAL A 116 -2.30 -7.38 0.70
N PHE A 117 -2.51 -6.55 1.73
CA PHE A 117 -2.71 -5.10 1.53
C PHE A 117 -1.47 -4.38 0.98
N ARG A 118 -0.27 -4.77 1.42
CA ARG A 118 0.98 -4.24 0.83
C ARG A 118 1.13 -4.66 -0.64
N LEU A 119 0.82 -5.91 -0.97
CA LEU A 119 0.86 -6.41 -2.34
C LEU A 119 -0.18 -5.70 -3.22
N LEU A 120 -1.40 -5.49 -2.73
CA LEU A 120 -2.43 -4.68 -3.41
C LEU A 120 -1.94 -3.25 -3.65
N ARG A 121 -1.38 -2.59 -2.62
CA ARG A 121 -0.81 -1.24 -2.75
C ARG A 121 0.27 -1.19 -3.83
N THR A 122 1.20 -2.14 -3.83
CA THR A 122 2.25 -2.21 -4.86
C THR A 122 1.67 -2.52 -6.24
N ALA A 123 0.66 -3.38 -6.35
CA ALA A 123 -0.05 -3.68 -7.61
C ALA A 123 -0.71 -2.43 -8.21
N MET A 124 -1.30 -1.58 -7.37
CA MET A 124 -1.83 -0.28 -7.79
C MET A 124 -0.70 0.66 -8.26
N ALA A 125 0.41 0.73 -7.52
CA ALA A 125 1.54 1.61 -7.83
C ALA A 125 2.23 1.26 -9.17
N VAL A 126 2.40 -0.04 -9.45
CA VAL A 126 3.05 -0.52 -10.68
C VAL A 126 2.10 -0.60 -11.88
N GLY A 127 0.81 -0.32 -11.67
CA GLY A 127 -0.19 -0.39 -12.72
C GLY A 127 -0.46 -1.82 -13.20
N ALA A 128 -0.56 -2.79 -12.28
CA ALA A 128 -0.85 -4.20 -12.60
C ALA A 128 -2.15 -4.39 -13.42
N GLU A 129 -2.30 -5.54 -14.06
CA GLU A 129 -3.49 -5.89 -14.83
C GLU A 129 -4.78 -5.83 -13.97
N PRO A 130 -5.92 -5.38 -14.53
CA PRO A 130 -7.19 -5.36 -13.80
C PRO A 130 -7.57 -6.69 -13.14
N SER A 131 -7.28 -7.83 -13.79
CA SER A 131 -7.56 -9.17 -13.24
C SER A 131 -6.80 -9.43 -11.94
N CYS A 132 -5.51 -9.11 -11.90
CA CYS A 132 -4.66 -9.17 -10.71
C CYS A 132 -5.20 -8.27 -9.59
N ARG A 133 -5.61 -7.03 -9.91
CA ARG A 133 -6.15 -6.10 -8.91
C ARG A 133 -7.45 -6.61 -8.29
N VAL A 134 -8.39 -7.09 -9.11
CA VAL A 134 -9.68 -7.62 -8.65
C VAL A 134 -9.48 -8.85 -7.75
N GLU A 135 -8.51 -9.70 -8.08
CA GLU A 135 -8.16 -10.88 -7.28
C GLU A 135 -7.56 -10.49 -5.92
N LEU A 136 -6.64 -9.52 -5.90
CA LEU A 136 -6.09 -8.98 -4.66
C LEU A 136 -7.14 -8.23 -3.82
N GLU A 137 -8.06 -7.50 -4.44
CA GLU A 137 -9.19 -6.85 -3.77
C GLU A 137 -10.14 -7.87 -3.13
N GLN A 138 -10.39 -8.99 -3.82
CA GLN A 138 -11.19 -10.10 -3.29
C GLN A 138 -10.57 -10.70 -2.03
N ARG A 139 -9.24 -10.92 -2.04
CA ARG A 139 -8.49 -11.44 -0.89
C ARG A 139 -8.39 -10.43 0.24
N ALA A 140 -8.16 -9.16 -0.07
CA ALA A 140 -8.16 -8.09 0.92
C ALA A 140 -9.53 -7.98 1.59
N GLY A 141 -10.62 -8.18 0.83
CA GLY A 141 -11.99 -8.20 1.35
C GLY A 141 -12.20 -9.30 2.39
N SER A 142 -11.76 -10.52 2.12
CA SER A 142 -11.89 -11.62 3.10
C SER A 142 -11.03 -11.47 4.35
N LEU A 143 -9.99 -10.62 4.31
CA LEU A 143 -9.10 -10.34 5.44
C LEU A 143 -9.40 -9.00 6.13
N LEU A 144 -10.43 -8.27 5.68
CA LEU A 144 -10.71 -6.91 6.14
C LEU A 144 -10.97 -6.83 7.65
N GLU A 145 -11.51 -7.90 8.25
CA GLU A 145 -11.71 -7.99 9.70
C GLU A 145 -10.38 -7.95 10.50
N HIS A 146 -9.26 -8.36 9.90
CA HIS A 146 -7.93 -8.39 10.50
C HIS A 146 -7.07 -7.19 10.11
N ALA A 147 -7.57 -6.32 9.23
CA ALA A 147 -6.85 -5.17 8.72
C ALA A 147 -6.70 -4.06 9.77
N THR A 148 -5.63 -3.30 9.65
CA THR A 148 -5.38 -2.08 10.39
C THR A 148 -5.65 -0.85 9.53
N LEU A 149 -5.78 0.33 10.15
CA LEU A 149 -5.95 1.58 9.41
C LEU A 149 -4.82 1.79 8.38
N HIS A 150 -3.59 1.47 8.76
CA HIS A 150 -2.41 1.56 7.89
C HIS A 150 -2.51 0.66 6.65
N ASP A 151 -3.18 -0.49 6.76
CA ASP A 151 -3.38 -1.39 5.61
C ASP A 151 -4.33 -0.79 4.58
N LEU A 152 -5.33 -0.02 5.02
CA LEU A 152 -6.29 0.67 4.15
C LEU A 152 -5.73 1.96 3.52
N MET A 153 -4.60 2.48 4.01
CA MET A 153 -3.94 3.66 3.42
C MET A 153 -3.27 3.29 2.09
N ILE A 154 -4.09 3.18 1.03
CA ILE A 154 -3.65 2.92 -0.34
C ILE A 154 -3.64 4.27 -1.08
N PRO A 155 -2.47 4.77 -1.51
CA PRO A 155 -2.38 6.02 -2.24
C PRO A 155 -3.08 5.95 -3.60
N ALA A 156 -3.60 7.10 -4.06
CA ALA A 156 -4.05 7.23 -5.45
C ALA A 156 -2.84 7.39 -6.37
N PHE A 157 -2.66 6.45 -7.32
CA PHE A 157 -1.53 6.44 -8.26
C PHE A 157 -1.89 6.98 -9.66
N SER A 158 -3.14 7.42 -9.86
CA SER A 158 -3.55 8.01 -11.13
C SER A 158 -3.08 9.46 -11.25
N HIS A 159 -2.51 9.82 -12.40
CA HIS A 159 -2.12 11.21 -12.71
C HIS A 159 -3.30 12.19 -12.76
N THR A 160 -4.53 11.69 -12.87
CA THR A 160 -5.76 12.49 -12.85
C THR A 160 -6.39 12.59 -11.46
N SER A 161 -5.97 11.75 -10.51
CA SER A 161 -6.47 11.77 -9.15
C SER A 161 -5.91 12.98 -8.42
N ARG A 162 -6.79 13.76 -7.80
CA ARG A 162 -6.41 14.89 -6.95
C ARG A 162 -6.38 14.52 -5.47
N THR A 163 -6.95 13.37 -5.12
CA THR A 163 -6.92 12.84 -3.76
C THR A 163 -5.60 12.14 -3.49
N LEU A 164 -5.19 12.11 -2.22
CA LEU A 164 -4.02 11.39 -1.73
C LEU A 164 -4.29 9.89 -1.60
N LEU A 165 -5.52 9.53 -1.24
CA LEU A 165 -5.96 8.15 -1.04
C LEU A 165 -6.94 7.71 -2.12
N ASP A 166 -6.89 6.42 -2.48
CA ASP A 166 -7.82 5.79 -3.41
C ASP A 166 -8.98 5.16 -2.64
N LEU A 167 -10.04 5.96 -2.41
CA LEU A 167 -11.25 5.50 -1.72
C LEU A 167 -11.99 4.44 -2.53
N GLN A 168 -11.82 4.41 -3.86
CA GLN A 168 -12.51 3.45 -4.71
C GLN A 168 -11.95 2.04 -4.52
N VAL A 169 -10.65 1.88 -4.31
CA VAL A 169 -10.07 0.58 -3.91
C VAL A 169 -10.66 0.12 -2.58
N VAL A 170 -10.71 1.00 -1.58
CA VAL A 170 -11.26 0.65 -0.25
C VAL A 170 -12.75 0.29 -0.33
N LEU A 171 -13.53 1.02 -1.14
CA LEU A 171 -14.92 0.71 -1.40
C LEU A 171 -15.08 -0.67 -2.05
N ARG A 172 -14.25 -1.02 -3.05
CA ARG A 172 -14.28 -2.36 -3.67
C ARG A 172 -13.90 -3.45 -2.69
N VAL A 173 -12.85 -3.26 -1.89
CA VAL A 173 -12.47 -4.21 -0.82
C VAL A 173 -13.61 -4.41 0.19
N LEU A 174 -14.26 -3.32 0.61
CA LEU A 174 -15.40 -3.36 1.50
C LEU A 174 -16.60 -4.10 0.87
N THR A 175 -16.91 -3.87 -0.40
CA THR A 175 -18.02 -4.56 -1.07
C THR A 175 -17.74 -6.06 -1.19
N LYS A 176 -16.48 -6.47 -1.40
CA LYS A 176 -16.07 -7.88 -1.35
C LYS A 176 -16.25 -8.49 0.05
N PHE A 177 -15.89 -7.76 1.09
CA PHE A 177 -16.12 -8.18 2.48
C PHE A 177 -17.62 -8.39 2.75
N LEU A 178 -18.46 -7.42 2.39
CA LEU A 178 -19.92 -7.47 2.60
C LEU A 178 -20.62 -8.55 1.76
N SER A 179 -20.01 -8.97 0.64
CA SER A 179 -20.50 -10.09 -0.17
C SER A 179 -20.13 -11.46 0.42
N SER A 180 -19.25 -11.49 1.43
CA SER A 180 -18.85 -12.70 2.13
C SER A 180 -19.78 -12.90 3.33
N GLU A 181 -20.31 -14.11 3.51
CA GLU A 181 -21.23 -14.51 4.58
C GLU A 181 -20.52 -14.58 5.95
N GLU A 182 -19.87 -13.50 6.39
CA GLU A 182 -19.18 -13.43 7.67
C GLU A 182 -20.01 -12.62 8.69
N GLY A 183 -20.27 -13.24 9.84
CA GLY A 183 -21.35 -12.85 10.76
C GLY A 183 -21.27 -11.44 11.37
N GLY A 184 -22.41 -10.92 11.82
CA GLY A 184 -22.60 -9.52 12.23
C GLY A 184 -21.75 -8.98 13.40
N ALA A 185 -20.87 -9.76 14.04
CA ALA A 185 -19.89 -9.24 15.00
C ALA A 185 -18.64 -8.66 14.29
N THR A 186 -18.24 -9.22 13.15
CA THR A 186 -17.06 -8.79 12.38
C THR A 186 -17.35 -7.48 11.64
N ILE A 187 -18.59 -7.29 11.16
CA ILE A 187 -19.01 -6.08 10.45
C ILE A 187 -18.93 -4.81 11.31
N VAL A 188 -19.17 -4.90 12.63
CA VAL A 188 -19.04 -3.76 13.55
C VAL A 188 -17.59 -3.33 13.68
N LYS A 189 -16.65 -4.29 13.72
CA LYS A 189 -15.20 -4.00 13.74
C LYS A 189 -14.77 -3.34 12.43
N VAL A 190 -15.22 -3.86 11.30
CA VAL A 190 -14.94 -3.28 9.97
C VAL A 190 -15.54 -1.88 9.85
N ALA A 191 -16.76 -1.65 10.33
CA ALA A 191 -17.38 -0.32 10.31
C ALA A 191 -16.54 0.72 11.06
N LYS A 192 -16.04 0.38 12.26
CA LYS A 192 -15.12 1.25 13.02
C LYS A 192 -13.83 1.54 12.25
N LEU A 193 -13.29 0.55 11.54
CA LEU A 193 -12.09 0.71 10.72
C LEU A 193 -12.35 1.66 9.54
N ILE A 194 -13.48 1.51 8.85
CA ILE A 194 -13.89 2.39 7.74
C ILE A 194 -14.17 3.81 8.24
N ASP A 195 -14.80 3.99 9.40
CA ASP A 195 -15.04 5.31 9.98
C ASP A 195 -13.71 6.01 10.36
N CYS A 196 -12.72 5.26 10.88
CA CYS A 196 -11.37 5.78 11.10
C CYS A 196 -10.68 6.16 9.78
N TYR A 197 -10.82 5.33 8.74
CA TYR A 197 -10.30 5.64 7.41
C TYR A 197 -10.95 6.90 6.80
N LEU A 198 -12.26 7.03 6.90
CA LEU A 198 -13.00 8.22 6.45
C LEU A 198 -12.54 9.49 7.18
N ALA A 199 -12.22 9.41 8.47
CA ALA A 199 -11.69 10.54 9.22
C ALA A 199 -10.31 11.00 8.71
N GLU A 200 -9.43 10.06 8.34
CA GLU A 200 -8.13 10.38 7.72
C GLU A 200 -8.30 10.91 6.28
N ALA A 201 -9.16 10.28 5.49
CA ALA A 201 -9.46 10.71 4.12
C ALA A 201 -10.10 12.10 4.08
N ALA A 202 -10.91 12.44 5.08
CA ALA A 202 -11.55 13.75 5.22
C ALA A 202 -10.57 14.92 5.40
N LEU A 203 -9.31 14.65 5.78
CA LEU A 203 -8.25 15.66 5.83
C LEU A 203 -7.84 16.14 4.43
N ASP A 204 -8.20 15.39 3.39
CA ASP A 204 -7.92 15.74 2.00
C ASP A 204 -8.89 16.79 1.46
N GLY A 205 -8.36 17.96 1.11
CA GLY A 205 -9.07 19.08 0.50
C GLY A 205 -9.59 18.81 -0.93
N ASN A 206 -9.27 17.68 -1.54
CA ASN A 206 -9.76 17.27 -2.87
C ASN A 206 -10.82 16.15 -2.86
N LEU A 207 -11.03 15.48 -1.72
CA LEU A 207 -12.11 14.50 -1.51
C LEU A 207 -13.54 15.03 -1.78
N THR A 208 -14.22 14.47 -2.77
CA THR A 208 -15.59 14.91 -3.09
C THR A 208 -16.62 14.36 -2.11
N VAL A 209 -17.79 15.02 -2.02
CA VAL A 209 -18.92 14.54 -1.20
C VAL A 209 -19.37 13.16 -1.66
N MET A 210 -19.43 12.93 -2.98
CA MET A 210 -19.85 11.65 -3.56
C MET A 210 -18.94 10.49 -3.16
N GLU A 211 -17.62 10.72 -3.13
CA GLU A 211 -16.66 9.69 -2.70
C GLU A 211 -16.76 9.39 -1.20
N PHE A 212 -16.91 10.43 -0.38
CA PHE A 212 -17.10 10.29 1.07
C PHE A 212 -18.41 9.54 1.37
N GLU A 213 -19.52 10.00 0.79
CA GLU A 213 -20.85 9.41 0.98
C GLU A 213 -20.89 7.98 0.44
N GLY A 214 -20.31 7.71 -0.74
CA GLY A 214 -20.31 6.39 -1.34
C GLY A 214 -19.69 5.32 -0.43
N LEU A 215 -18.58 5.65 0.26
CA LEU A 215 -17.97 4.73 1.22
C LEU A 215 -18.73 4.68 2.54
N ALA A 216 -19.24 5.81 3.04
CA ALA A 216 -20.02 5.85 4.27
C ALA A 216 -21.35 5.08 4.15
N ALA A 217 -22.03 5.18 3.01
CA ALA A 217 -23.32 4.54 2.75
C ALA A 217 -23.21 3.04 2.42
N ALA A 218 -22.02 2.54 2.09
CA ALA A 218 -21.80 1.12 1.75
C ALA A 218 -22.00 0.18 2.95
N LEU A 219 -21.83 0.67 4.19
CA LEU A 219 -22.04 -0.10 5.40
C LEU A 219 -23.52 -0.11 5.82
N PRO A 220 -24.07 -1.27 6.25
CA PRO A 220 -25.45 -1.33 6.72
C PRO A 220 -25.60 -0.60 8.07
N SER A 221 -26.80 -0.08 8.33
CA SER A 221 -27.09 0.72 9.54
C SER A 221 -26.79 0.00 10.85
N HIS A 222 -27.06 -1.31 10.93
CA HIS A 222 -26.79 -2.11 12.13
C HIS A 222 -25.29 -2.29 12.45
N ALA A 223 -24.38 -2.02 11.49
CA ALA A 223 -22.94 -2.10 11.73
C ALA A 223 -22.43 -0.92 12.60
N ARG A 224 -23.17 0.19 12.62
CA ARG A 224 -22.86 1.41 13.39
C ARG A 224 -23.71 1.49 14.66
N ALA A 225 -23.52 0.57 15.59
CA ALA A 225 -24.21 0.61 16.88
C ALA A 225 -23.90 1.88 17.72
N CYS A 226 -22.80 2.58 17.40
CA CYS A 226 -22.41 3.88 17.95
C CYS A 226 -21.75 4.69 16.84
N GLU A 227 -22.36 5.81 16.45
CA GLU A 227 -21.99 6.61 15.27
C GLU A 227 -20.85 7.62 15.50
N ASP A 228 -20.25 7.65 16.70
CA ASP A 228 -19.23 8.64 17.08
C ASP A 228 -18.07 8.75 16.09
N GLY A 229 -17.65 7.61 15.51
CA GLY A 229 -16.60 7.56 14.49
C GLY A 229 -16.98 8.26 13.19
N LEU A 230 -18.19 8.00 12.68
CA LEU A 230 -18.71 8.61 11.47
C LEU A 230 -18.95 10.12 11.67
N TYR A 231 -19.53 10.53 12.80
CA TYR A 231 -19.71 11.95 13.10
C TYR A 231 -18.38 12.71 13.16
N ARG A 232 -17.34 12.10 13.74
CA ARG A 232 -15.98 12.66 13.69
C ARG A 232 -15.47 12.81 12.27
N ALA A 233 -15.67 11.82 11.40
CA ALA A 233 -15.26 11.90 10.00
C ALA A 233 -16.01 13.01 9.25
N ILE A 234 -17.32 13.16 9.49
CA ILE A 234 -18.15 14.22 8.91
C ILE A 234 -17.69 15.59 9.42
N ASP A 235 -17.49 15.75 10.72
CA ASP A 235 -17.01 17.01 11.32
C ASP A 235 -15.66 17.43 10.71
N THR A 236 -14.70 16.51 10.61
CA THR A 236 -13.42 16.75 9.93
C THR A 236 -13.62 17.18 8.47
N TYR A 237 -14.49 16.47 7.73
CA TYR A 237 -14.77 16.78 6.34
C TYR A 237 -15.34 18.19 6.17
N LEU A 238 -16.34 18.55 6.98
CA LEU A 238 -16.96 19.88 6.95
C LEU A 238 -15.96 20.97 7.33
N LYS A 239 -15.11 20.72 8.33
CA LYS A 239 -14.07 21.66 8.76
C LYS A 239 -13.08 21.97 7.63
N VAL A 240 -12.56 20.95 6.95
CA VAL A 240 -11.61 21.14 5.84
C VAL A 240 -12.24 21.86 4.65
N ARG A 241 -13.53 21.62 4.40
CA ARG A 241 -14.26 22.16 3.23
C ARG A 241 -14.76 23.58 3.40
N PHE A 242 -15.31 23.90 4.58
CA PHE A 242 -16.10 25.11 4.77
C PHE A 242 -15.43 26.17 5.66
N LEU A 243 -14.50 25.79 6.55
CA LEU A 243 -13.75 26.77 7.35
C LEU A 243 -12.85 27.72 6.53
N PRO A 244 -12.11 27.29 5.49
CA PRO A 244 -11.30 28.23 4.72
C PRO A 244 -12.16 29.27 3.99
N LEU A 245 -13.35 28.88 3.51
CA LEU A 245 -14.31 29.83 2.93
C LEU A 245 -14.84 30.83 3.96
N PHE A 246 -15.15 30.38 5.19
CA PHE A 246 -15.61 31.26 6.26
C PHE A 246 -14.55 32.28 6.68
N ILE A 247 -13.28 31.87 6.82
CA ILE A 247 -12.19 32.77 7.17
C ILE A 247 -11.95 33.79 6.06
N ILE A 248 -11.92 33.35 4.79
CA ILE A 248 -11.72 34.24 3.64
C ILE A 248 -12.86 35.26 3.54
N LEU A 249 -14.13 34.84 3.64
CA LEU A 249 -15.28 35.76 3.65
C LEU A 249 -15.24 36.73 4.83
N CYS A 250 -14.84 36.29 6.03
CA CYS A 250 -14.70 37.18 7.18
C CYS A 250 -13.52 38.15 7.07
N THR A 251 -12.46 37.84 6.30
CA THR A 251 -11.36 38.78 6.03
C THR A 251 -11.62 39.75 4.88
N LEU A 252 -12.65 39.50 4.07
CA LEU A 252 -13.08 40.34 2.94
C LEU A 252 -14.28 41.26 3.28
N CYS A 253 -14.81 41.18 4.50
CA CYS A 253 -15.79 42.09 5.09
C CYS A 253 -15.11 42.98 6.14
#